data_AF-A0A7S2QA47-F1
#
_entry.id   AF-A0A7S2QA47-F1
#
_cell.length_a   1.000
_cell.length_b   1.000
_cell.length_c   1.000
_cell.angle_alpha   90.00
_cell.angle_beta   90.00
_cell.angle_gamma   90.00
#
_symmetry.space_group_name_H-M   'P 1'
#
loop_
_entity.id
_entity.type
_entity.pdbx_description
1 polymer ?
#
loop_
_entity_poly.entity_id
_entity_poly.type
_entity_poly.pdbx_seq_one_letter_code
_entity_poly.pdbx_strand_id
1 'polypeptide(L)'
;MMPGVLPEPPVDGVYSHDERYVEQLREFVERAASYGMYTLLEFHQDVLSVYHCGEGLPRWAADELHAAFPAEFEEEVLEFVHRMSFEMPGLSRLEDQALRQFIRRNVGSAQFPMPVAEPFNVLGNGTRRVYAQRDCEKFEWYQYQLSFAAGHAYRRVFDLSSSTFQHVFAYW
;
A
#
# COMPACT_ATOMS: atom_id res chain seq x y z
N MET A 1 -1.89 14.50 5.11
CA MET A 1 -1.59 13.25 4.37
C MET A 1 -0.21 13.34 3.73
N MET A 2 0.47 12.21 3.57
CA MET A 2 1.85 12.15 3.07
C MET A 2 2.09 12.80 1.70
N PRO A 3 1.25 12.61 0.64
CA PRO A 3 1.48 13.24 -0.65
C PRO A 3 1.42 14.77 -0.64
N GLY A 4 0.89 15.38 0.42
CA GLY A 4 0.97 16.82 0.60
C GLY A 4 2.34 17.28 1.07
N VAL A 5 3.01 16.52 1.95
CA VAL A 5 4.34 16.88 2.49
C VAL A 5 5.45 16.37 1.58
N LEU A 6 5.34 15.11 1.13
CA LEU A 6 6.30 14.40 0.29
C LEU A 6 5.67 14.04 -1.06
N PRO A 7 5.43 15.02 -1.95
CA PRO A 7 4.76 14.77 -3.23
C PRO A 7 5.57 13.92 -4.21
N GLU A 8 6.91 13.98 -4.10
CA GLU A 8 7.86 13.32 -5.00
C GLU A 8 8.75 12.32 -4.23
N PRO A 9 9.26 11.27 -4.90
CA PRO A 9 10.20 10.33 -4.28
C PRO A 9 11.53 11.01 -3.91
N PRO A 10 12.28 10.47 -2.93
CA PRO A 10 13.58 11.00 -2.58
C PRO A 10 14.58 10.87 -3.74
N VAL A 11 15.45 11.87 -3.90
CA VAL A 11 16.56 11.86 -4.87
C VAL A 11 17.84 11.60 -4.09
N ASP A 12 18.53 10.50 -4.41
CA ASP A 12 19.76 10.07 -3.71
C ASP A 12 19.58 9.95 -2.17
N GLY A 13 18.38 9.51 -1.75
CA GLY A 13 18.02 9.37 -0.33
C GLY A 13 17.61 10.68 0.37
N VAL A 14 17.54 11.80 -0.36
CA VAL A 14 17.14 13.11 0.17
C VAL A 14 15.70 13.43 -0.21
N TYR A 15 14.87 13.72 0.79
CA TYR A 15 13.48 14.12 0.61
C TYR A 15 13.36 15.63 0.39
N SER A 16 12.48 16.03 -0.52
CA SER A 16 12.08 17.44 -0.71
C SER A 16 10.66 17.63 -0.18
N HIS A 17 10.48 18.56 0.75
CA HIS A 17 9.16 18.86 1.31
C HIS A 17 8.43 19.91 0.45
N ASP A 18 7.11 19.80 0.33
CA ASP A 18 6.30 20.90 -0.19
C ASP A 18 6.12 21.97 0.90
N GLU A 19 7.02 22.94 0.91
CA GLU A 19 7.00 24.08 1.84
C GLU A 19 5.68 24.85 1.79
N ARG A 20 5.02 24.92 0.62
CA ARG A 20 3.73 25.61 0.51
C ARG A 20 2.62 24.83 1.20
N TYR A 21 2.62 23.50 1.09
CA TYR A 21 1.67 22.66 1.81
C TYR A 21 1.86 22.77 3.33
N VAL A 22 3.11 22.70 3.80
CA VAL A 22 3.44 22.83 5.23
C VAL A 22 3.05 24.21 5.76
N GLU A 23 3.29 25.27 4.98
CA GLU A 23 2.88 26.62 5.34
C GLU A 23 1.36 26.76 5.45
N GLN A 24 0.59 26.16 4.53
CA GLN A 24 -0.87 26.14 4.63
C GLN A 24 -1.36 25.38 5.87
N LEU A 25 -0.71 24.27 6.24
CA LEU A 25 -1.01 23.58 7.50
C LEU A 25 -0.75 24.49 8.71
N ARG A 26 0.37 25.22 8.72
CA ARG A 26 0.71 26.19 9.77
C ARG A 26 -0.37 27.28 9.90
N GLU A 27 -0.83 27.84 8.78
CA GLU A 27 -1.90 28.84 8.77
C GLU A 27 -3.22 28.30 9.36
N PHE A 28 -3.56 27.02 9.13
CA PHE A 28 -4.72 26.40 9.75
C PHE A 28 -4.55 26.25 11.26
N VAL A 29 -3.39 25.76 11.71
CA VAL A 29 -3.07 25.59 13.13
C VAL A 29 -3.09 26.92 13.88
N GLU A 30 -2.44 27.96 13.34
CA GLU A 30 -2.37 29.29 13.96
C GLU A 30 -3.74 29.96 14.04
N ARG A 31 -4.55 29.79 13.00
CA ARG A 31 -5.93 30.27 13.01
C ARG A 31 -6.78 29.51 14.01
N ALA A 32 -6.66 28.19 14.13
CA ALA A 32 -7.36 27.44 15.17
C ALA A 32 -6.95 27.91 16.59
N ALA A 33 -5.64 28.11 16.80
CA ALA A 33 -5.09 28.58 18.05
C ALA A 33 -5.58 29.99 18.42
N SER A 34 -5.80 30.89 17.45
CA SER A 34 -6.33 32.23 17.72
C SER A 34 -7.76 32.23 18.26
N TYR A 35 -8.49 31.11 18.09
CA TYR A 35 -9.80 30.85 18.70
C TYR A 35 -9.74 29.95 19.94
N GLY A 36 -8.54 29.67 20.48
CA GLY A 36 -8.36 28.81 21.67
C GLY A 36 -8.55 27.32 21.40
N MET A 37 -8.45 26.87 20.14
CA MET A 37 -8.55 25.46 19.77
C MET A 37 -7.16 24.80 19.68
N TYR A 38 -7.00 23.65 20.34
CA TYR A 38 -5.83 22.79 20.17
C TYR A 38 -5.98 21.96 18.90
N THR A 39 -4.87 21.75 18.18
CA THR A 39 -4.85 20.97 16.94
C THR A 39 -4.06 19.69 17.12
N LEU A 40 -4.65 18.56 16.73
CA LEU A 40 -3.96 17.29 16.54
C LEU A 40 -3.58 17.18 15.06
N LEU A 41 -2.28 17.14 14.76
CA LEU A 41 -1.81 16.84 13.41
C LEU A 41 -1.91 15.34 13.19
N GLU A 42 -2.64 14.96 12.16
CA GLU A 42 -3.03 13.57 11.92
C GLU A 42 -2.51 13.09 10.56
N PHE A 43 -1.84 11.93 10.59
CA PHE A 43 -1.35 11.26 9.40
C PHE A 43 -2.46 10.38 8.81
N HIS A 44 -3.42 11.05 8.15
CA HIS A 44 -4.58 10.37 7.59
C HIS A 44 -4.21 9.38 6.50
N GLN A 45 -4.91 8.24 6.47
CA GLN A 45 -4.95 7.30 5.35
C GLN A 45 -6.26 6.52 5.37
N ASP A 46 -6.73 6.15 4.19
CA ASP A 46 -7.81 5.17 3.99
C ASP A 46 -7.33 4.18 2.93
N VAL A 47 -7.28 2.88 3.24
CA VAL A 47 -6.75 1.84 2.34
C VAL A 47 -5.35 2.18 1.80
N LEU A 48 -4.55 2.89 2.60
CA LEU A 48 -3.17 3.24 2.36
C LEU A 48 -2.86 4.20 1.20
N SER A 49 -3.49 4.11 0.03
CA SER A 49 -3.14 4.92 -1.14
C SER A 49 -4.19 4.89 -2.24
N VAL A 50 -4.11 5.86 -3.16
CA VAL A 50 -4.85 5.89 -4.42
C VAL A 50 -4.61 4.65 -5.29
N TYR A 51 -3.49 3.93 -5.06
CA TYR A 51 -3.26 2.63 -5.68
C TYR A 51 -4.38 1.64 -5.31
N HIS A 52 -4.78 1.57 -4.04
CA HIS A 52 -5.79 0.66 -3.53
C HIS A 52 -7.18 1.32 -3.44
N CYS A 53 -7.48 2.24 -4.37
CA CYS A 53 -8.73 3.00 -4.36
C CYS A 53 -8.98 3.87 -3.11
N GLY A 54 -7.93 4.20 -2.35
CA GLY A 54 -8.00 5.01 -1.13
C GLY A 54 -7.12 6.25 -1.16
N GLU A 55 -6.57 6.64 -0.01
CA GLU A 55 -5.66 7.77 0.17
C GLU A 55 -4.66 7.53 1.33
N GLY A 56 -3.63 8.38 1.45
CA GLY A 56 -2.67 8.29 2.55
C GLY A 56 -1.22 8.44 2.08
N LEU A 57 -0.64 7.37 1.54
CA LEU A 57 0.69 7.34 0.93
C LEU A 57 0.66 7.91 -0.50
N PRO A 58 1.73 8.63 -0.91
CA PRO A 58 1.86 9.11 -2.27
C PRO A 58 1.96 7.94 -3.26
N ARG A 59 1.59 8.22 -4.51
CA ARG A 59 1.58 7.21 -5.57
C ARG A 59 2.95 6.54 -5.75
N TRP A 60 4.03 7.31 -5.71
CA TRP A 60 5.39 6.79 -5.88
C TRP A 60 5.75 5.75 -4.81
N ALA A 61 5.37 5.98 -3.55
CA ALA A 61 5.63 5.04 -2.46
C ALA A 61 4.75 3.78 -2.59
N ALA A 62 3.51 3.93 -3.08
CA ALA A 62 2.63 2.80 -3.35
C ALA A 62 3.08 1.96 -4.55
N ASP A 63 3.69 2.58 -5.56
CA ASP A 63 4.26 1.85 -6.70
C ASP A 63 5.44 0.95 -6.26
N GLU A 64 6.27 1.39 -5.30
CA GLU A 64 7.32 0.53 -4.73
C GLU A 64 6.75 -0.68 -3.98
N LEU A 65 5.69 -0.47 -3.18
CA LEU A 65 4.97 -1.56 -2.50
C LEU A 65 4.45 -2.57 -3.51
N HIS A 66 3.82 -2.09 -4.57
CA HIS A 66 3.24 -2.95 -5.59
C HIS A 66 4.30 -3.66 -6.45
N ALA A 67 5.43 -3.01 -6.74
CA ALA A 67 6.53 -3.65 -7.47
C ALA A 67 7.09 -4.86 -6.72
N ALA A 68 7.10 -4.82 -5.38
CA ALA A 68 7.54 -5.91 -4.53
C ALA A 68 6.49 -7.03 -4.38
N PHE A 69 5.20 -6.71 -4.53
CA PHE A 69 4.08 -7.63 -4.26
C PHE A 69 4.19 -8.99 -4.94
N PRO A 70 4.43 -9.13 -6.26
CA PRO A 70 4.39 -10.45 -6.90
C PRO A 70 5.44 -11.43 -6.37
N ALA A 71 6.66 -10.95 -6.09
CA ALA A 71 7.74 -11.80 -5.58
C ALA A 71 7.54 -12.14 -4.11
N GLU A 72 7.09 -11.18 -3.31
CA GLU A 72 6.89 -11.38 -1.87
C GLU A 72 5.64 -12.21 -1.58
N PHE A 73 4.57 -12.04 -2.36
CA PHE A 73 3.37 -12.87 -2.25
C PHE A 73 3.67 -14.35 -2.55
N GLU A 74 4.59 -14.64 -3.49
CA GLU A 74 5.06 -16.01 -3.72
C GLU A 74 5.69 -16.61 -2.46
N GLU A 75 6.62 -15.89 -1.82
CA GLU A 75 7.26 -16.34 -0.58
C GLU A 75 6.25 -16.48 0.57
N GLU A 76 5.29 -15.57 0.68
CA GLU A 76 4.24 -15.61 1.71
C GLU A 76 3.36 -16.86 1.58
N VAL A 77 2.94 -17.19 0.36
CA VAL A 77 2.12 -18.39 0.12
C VAL A 77 2.93 -19.65 0.40
N LEU A 78 4.22 -19.68 0.04
CA LEU A 78 5.09 -20.80 0.35
C LEU A 78 5.26 -20.98 1.86
N GLU A 79 5.57 -19.91 2.58
CA GLU A 79 5.71 -19.92 4.04
C GLU A 79 4.42 -20.43 4.70
N PHE A 80 3.27 -19.95 4.23
CA PHE A 80 1.96 -20.41 4.70
C PHE A 80 1.77 -21.91 4.46
N VAL A 81 2.07 -22.41 3.25
CA VAL A 81 1.95 -23.85 2.92
C VAL A 81 2.92 -24.68 3.76
N HIS A 82 4.16 -24.23 3.95
CA HIS A 82 5.13 -24.90 4.83
C HIS A 82 4.63 -24.98 6.26
N ARG A 83 4.10 -23.88 6.81
CA ARG A 83 3.51 -23.85 8.15
C ARG A 83 2.33 -24.82 8.27
N MET A 84 1.42 -24.82 7.30
CA MET A 84 0.31 -25.76 7.27
C MET A 84 0.76 -27.22 7.10
N SER A 85 1.84 -27.48 6.35
CA SER A 85 2.36 -28.82 6.15
C SER A 85 2.92 -29.43 7.43
N PHE A 86 3.41 -28.59 8.34
CA PHE A 86 3.85 -28.99 9.67
C PHE A 86 2.66 -29.36 10.57
N GLU A 87 1.55 -28.63 10.48
CA GLU A 87 0.33 -28.86 11.26
C GLU A 87 -0.57 -29.98 10.70
N MET A 88 -0.50 -30.26 9.40
CA MET A 88 -1.25 -31.29 8.70
C MET A 88 -0.33 -32.26 7.94
N PRO A 89 0.08 -33.38 8.58
CA PRO A 89 0.94 -34.38 7.94
C PRO A 89 0.27 -34.95 6.69
N GLY A 90 0.75 -34.57 5.50
CA GLY A 90 0.17 -34.97 4.20
C GLY A 90 0.17 -33.87 3.13
N LEU A 91 0.23 -32.60 3.54
CA LEU A 91 0.38 -31.47 2.61
C LEU A 91 1.79 -31.33 2.04
N SER A 92 2.79 -31.96 2.68
CA SER A 92 4.22 -31.88 2.35
C SER A 92 4.66 -32.58 1.05
N ARG A 93 3.72 -32.82 0.11
CA ARG A 93 3.96 -33.60 -1.12
C ARG A 93 4.14 -32.75 -2.38
N LEU A 94 3.99 -31.43 -2.29
CA LEU A 94 4.31 -30.55 -3.39
C LEU A 94 5.79 -30.18 -3.30
N GLU A 95 6.55 -30.46 -4.35
CA GLU A 95 7.90 -29.90 -4.49
C GLU A 95 7.81 -28.38 -4.54
N ASP A 96 8.62 -27.69 -3.75
CA ASP A 96 8.64 -26.22 -3.67
C ASP A 96 8.75 -25.56 -5.04
N GLN A 97 9.52 -26.16 -5.96
CA GLN A 97 9.66 -25.66 -7.32
C GLN A 97 8.34 -25.73 -8.11
N ALA A 98 7.57 -26.80 -7.96
CA ALA A 98 6.28 -26.95 -8.61
C ALA A 98 5.25 -25.97 -8.00
N LEU A 99 5.27 -25.80 -6.68
CA LEU A 99 4.43 -24.85 -5.97
C LEU A 99 4.75 -23.41 -6.36
N ARG A 100 6.03 -23.02 -6.42
CA ARG A 100 6.49 -21.72 -6.93
C ARG A 100 6.00 -21.46 -8.34
N GLN A 101 6.16 -22.41 -9.26
CA GLN A 101 5.64 -22.27 -10.63
C GLN A 101 4.13 -22.11 -10.67
N PHE A 102 3.40 -22.85 -9.83
CA PHE A 102 1.96 -22.70 -9.71
C PHE A 102 1.58 -21.31 -9.20
N ILE A 103 2.20 -20.82 -8.13
CA ILE A 103 1.91 -19.49 -7.57
C ILE A 103 2.25 -18.40 -8.58
N ARG A 104 3.42 -18.44 -9.22
CA ARG A 104 3.82 -17.46 -10.26
C ARG A 104 2.83 -17.37 -11.40
N ARG A 105 2.25 -18.50 -11.83
CA ARG A 105 1.25 -18.51 -12.91
C ARG A 105 -0.07 -17.87 -12.48
N ASN A 106 -0.37 -17.86 -11.18
CA ASN A 106 -1.63 -17.39 -10.62
C ASN A 106 -1.49 -16.08 -9.81
N VAL A 107 -0.29 -15.50 -9.69
CA VAL A 107 -0.07 -14.25 -8.95
C VAL A 107 -0.89 -13.09 -9.53
N GLY A 108 -1.14 -13.12 -10.85
CA GLY A 108 -2.04 -12.17 -11.52
C GLY A 108 -3.48 -12.23 -10.98
N SER A 109 -3.92 -13.39 -10.49
CA SER A 109 -5.22 -13.58 -9.85
C SER A 109 -5.25 -13.14 -8.38
N ALA A 110 -4.11 -12.73 -7.81
CA ALA A 110 -4.03 -12.14 -6.46
C ALA A 110 -3.92 -10.61 -6.49
N GLN A 111 -4.04 -10.00 -7.68
CA GLN A 111 -4.01 -8.55 -7.83
C GLN A 111 -5.22 -7.88 -7.18
N PHE A 112 -5.06 -6.62 -6.82
CA PHE A 112 -6.11 -5.83 -6.19
C PHE A 112 -7.42 -5.82 -7.04
N PRO A 113 -8.60 -6.01 -6.44
CA PRO A 113 -8.88 -6.06 -5.00
C PRO A 113 -9.07 -7.48 -4.43
N MET A 114 -8.51 -8.52 -5.04
CA MET A 114 -8.71 -9.90 -4.56
C MET A 114 -8.35 -10.04 -3.07
N PRO A 115 -9.14 -10.78 -2.27
CA PRO A 115 -10.27 -11.62 -2.66
C PRO A 115 -11.64 -10.92 -2.64
N VAL A 116 -11.70 -9.59 -2.48
CA VAL A 116 -12.98 -8.85 -2.38
C VAL A 116 -13.76 -8.95 -3.69
N ALA A 117 -13.08 -8.88 -4.82
CA ALA A 117 -13.61 -9.09 -6.16
C ALA A 117 -12.50 -9.47 -7.13
N GLU A 118 -12.89 -9.90 -8.33
CA GLU A 118 -11.96 -10.13 -9.45
C GLU A 118 -11.05 -8.92 -9.68
N PRO A 119 -9.77 -9.14 -10.05
CA PRO A 119 -8.80 -8.07 -10.24
C PRO A 119 -9.28 -6.93 -11.13
N PHE A 120 -8.98 -5.70 -10.71
CA PHE A 120 -9.34 -4.52 -11.48
C PHE A 120 -8.36 -4.30 -12.64
N ASN A 121 -8.89 -3.77 -13.74
CA ASN A 121 -8.07 -3.45 -14.91
C ASN A 121 -7.27 -2.18 -14.65
N VAL A 122 -5.95 -2.27 -14.79
CA VAL A 122 -5.05 -1.11 -14.69
C VAL A 122 -5.27 -0.19 -15.90
N LEU A 123 -5.49 1.08 -15.63
CA LEU A 123 -5.54 2.14 -16.64
C LEU A 123 -4.14 2.35 -17.22
N GLY A 124 -4.04 2.62 -18.53
CA GLY A 124 -2.75 2.82 -19.20
C GLY A 124 -1.94 4.00 -18.64
N ASN A 125 -0.63 4.01 -18.91
CA ASN A 125 0.30 5.06 -18.49
C ASN A 125 -0.12 6.44 -19.03
N GLY A 126 -0.77 7.24 -18.19
CA GLY A 126 -1.26 8.58 -18.54
C GLY A 126 -2.33 9.11 -17.58
N THR A 127 -3.00 8.24 -16.82
CA THR A 127 -3.96 8.65 -15.79
C THR A 127 -3.31 8.78 -14.41
N ARG A 128 -3.71 9.80 -13.63
CA ARG A 128 -3.32 9.92 -12.21
C ARG A 128 -3.87 8.77 -11.35
N ARG A 129 -4.93 8.09 -11.80
CA ARG A 129 -5.53 6.92 -11.13
C ARG A 129 -5.01 5.61 -11.72
N VAL A 130 -4.88 4.59 -10.87
CA VAL A 130 -4.53 3.20 -11.28
C VAL A 130 -5.73 2.50 -11.88
N TYR A 131 -6.90 2.63 -11.25
CA TYR A 131 -8.14 1.97 -11.64
C TYR A 131 -9.19 2.99 -12.06
N ALA A 132 -10.18 2.55 -12.85
CA ALA A 132 -11.31 3.41 -13.19
C ALA A 132 -12.08 3.79 -11.92
N GLN A 133 -12.62 5.01 -11.87
CA GLN A 133 -13.42 5.46 -10.73
C GLN A 133 -14.58 4.50 -10.42
N ARG A 134 -15.27 4.04 -11.47
CA ARG A 134 -16.33 3.05 -11.37
C ARG A 134 -15.89 1.71 -10.77
N ASP A 135 -14.60 1.35 -10.86
CA ASP A 135 -14.09 0.13 -10.25
C ASP A 135 -13.89 0.36 -8.75
N CYS A 136 -13.30 1.48 -8.37
CA CYS A 136 -13.13 1.87 -6.97
C CYS A 136 -14.46 2.10 -6.23
N GLU A 137 -15.53 2.50 -6.92
CA GLU A 137 -16.85 2.75 -6.32
C GLU A 137 -17.74 1.49 -6.22
N LYS A 138 -17.24 0.31 -6.59
CA LYS A 138 -18.03 -0.94 -6.51
C LYS A 138 -18.31 -1.40 -5.09
N PHE A 139 -17.44 -1.07 -4.15
CA PHE A 139 -17.46 -1.51 -2.76
C PHE A 139 -17.22 -0.31 -1.85
N GLU A 140 -17.65 -0.44 -0.60
CA GLU A 140 -17.30 0.53 0.43
C GLU A 140 -15.78 0.49 0.66
N TRP A 141 -15.16 1.65 0.85
CA TRP A 141 -13.70 1.79 0.91
C TRP A 141 -13.05 0.82 1.91
N TYR A 142 -13.68 0.61 3.07
CA TYR A 142 -13.15 -0.26 4.12
C TYR A 142 -13.09 -1.74 3.71
N GLN A 143 -13.86 -2.16 2.71
CA GLN A 143 -13.82 -3.54 2.22
C GLN A 143 -12.50 -3.83 1.50
N TYR A 144 -11.90 -2.83 0.85
CA TYR A 144 -10.62 -2.98 0.17
C TYR A 144 -9.45 -3.25 1.12
N GLN A 145 -9.61 -2.98 2.41
CA GLN A 145 -8.67 -3.38 3.47
C GLN A 145 -8.48 -4.90 3.52
N LEU A 146 -9.46 -5.67 3.05
CA LEU A 146 -9.43 -7.13 3.05
C LEU A 146 -8.70 -7.72 1.83
N SER A 147 -8.20 -6.89 0.91
CA SER A 147 -7.46 -7.36 -0.27
C SER A 147 -6.05 -7.83 0.10
N PHE A 148 -5.53 -8.83 -0.64
CA PHE A 148 -4.16 -9.32 -0.49
C PHE A 148 -3.15 -8.19 -0.70
N ALA A 149 -3.36 -7.36 -1.73
CA ALA A 149 -2.51 -6.22 -2.01
C ALA A 149 -2.48 -5.20 -0.86
N ALA A 150 -3.63 -4.85 -0.27
CA ALA A 150 -3.66 -3.95 0.89
C ALA A 150 -2.98 -4.58 2.11
N GLY A 151 -3.24 -5.86 2.40
CA GLY A 151 -2.61 -6.57 3.51
C GLY A 151 -1.08 -6.64 3.41
N HIS A 152 -0.56 -6.98 2.23
CA HIS A 152 0.87 -6.95 1.93
C HIS A 152 1.44 -5.54 2.09
N ALA A 153 0.74 -4.53 1.58
CA ALA A 153 1.17 -3.15 1.69
C ALA A 153 1.27 -2.68 3.16
N TYR A 154 0.29 -3.00 4.01
CA TYR A 154 0.37 -2.73 5.44
C TYR A 154 1.52 -3.46 6.13
N ARG A 155 1.74 -4.74 5.80
CA ARG A 155 2.89 -5.49 6.34
C ARG A 155 4.19 -4.73 6.06
N ARG A 156 4.41 -4.29 4.82
CA ARG A 156 5.62 -3.55 4.44
C ARG A 156 5.73 -2.23 5.18
N VAL A 157 4.64 -1.47 5.34
CA VAL A 157 4.65 -0.22 6.12
C VAL A 157 5.18 -0.44 7.55
N PHE A 158 4.95 -1.62 8.15
CA PHE A 158 5.45 -1.96 9.49
C PHE A 158 6.74 -2.80 9.50
N ASP A 159 7.28 -3.13 8.34
CA ASP A 159 8.58 -3.79 8.22
C ASP A 159 9.69 -2.73 8.24
N LEU A 160 10.48 -2.72 9.33
CA LEU A 160 11.58 -1.77 9.56
C LEU A 160 12.65 -1.80 8.46
N SER A 161 12.76 -2.91 7.72
CA SER A 161 13.71 -3.08 6.62
C SER A 161 13.17 -2.58 5.28
N SER A 162 11.88 -2.27 5.18
CA SER A 162 11.27 -1.81 3.93
C SER A 162 11.60 -0.34 3.65
N SER A 163 11.70 0.02 2.36
CA SER A 163 11.79 1.42 1.93
C SER A 163 10.58 2.22 2.40
N THR A 164 9.38 1.63 2.35
CA THR A 164 8.14 2.27 2.76
C THR A 164 8.14 2.71 4.22
N PHE A 165 8.63 1.90 5.14
CA PHE A 165 8.79 2.30 6.54
C PHE A 165 9.73 3.51 6.64
N GLN A 166 10.85 3.50 5.92
CA GLN A 166 11.80 4.62 5.90
C GLN A 166 11.17 5.91 5.33
N HIS A 167 10.31 5.80 4.33
CA HIS A 167 9.58 6.95 3.78
C HIS A 167 8.58 7.53 4.80
N VAL A 168 7.81 6.69 5.48
CA VAL A 168 6.88 7.14 6.53
C VAL A 168 7.63 7.71 7.74
N PHE A 169 8.79 7.15 8.08
CA PHE A 169 9.64 7.68 9.13
C PHE A 169 10.21 9.06 8.76
N ALA A 170 10.67 9.24 7.52
CA ALA A 170 11.19 10.53 7.05
C ALA A 170 10.12 11.62 6.88
N TYR A 171 8.84 11.24 6.76
CA TYR A 171 7.72 12.18 6.74
C TYR A 171 7.55 12.92 8.08
N TRP A 172 7.84 12.25 9.21
CA TRP A 172 7.65 12.77 10.56
C TRP A 172 8.91 13.47 11.09
#